data_AF-A0A949BTP9-F1
#
_entry.id   AF-A0A949BTP9-F1
#
_cell.length_a   1.000
_cell.length_b   1.000
_cell.length_c   1.000
_cell.angle_alpha   90.00
_cell.angle_beta   90.00
_cell.angle_gamma   90.00
#
_symmetry.space_group_name_H-M   'P 1'
#
loop_
_entity.id
_entity.type
_entity.pdbx_description
1 polymer ?
#
loop_
_entity_poly.entity_id
_entity_poly.type
_entity_poly.pdbx_seq_one_letter_code
_entity_poly.pdbx_strand_id
1 'polypeptide(L)'
;MPKEGQIRRTRLQELIVFGQRAGFKTISLGFCNGVFEEVGILSDILSQYFIVYSVCCKTSGVDKRLQNTPYINPNAAFESACNPVGQAKIDNKLGVDLSVQLGICLGHDMAFESHTLPPTTTFAPKDRVLGHNTLAALYSGARAMDVDYADPRPYEVVARYVGAEPDDLDDLARGESA
;
A
#
# COMPACT_ATOMS: atom_id res chain seq x y z
N MET A 1 -4.74 -16.73 20.37
CA MET A 1 -4.35 -18.04 19.78
C MET A 1 -5.56 -18.61 19.04
N PRO A 2 -5.39 -19.25 17.86
CA PRO A 2 -6.50 -19.84 17.12
C PRO A 2 -7.23 -20.90 17.96
N LYS A 3 -8.55 -20.90 17.91
CA LYS A 3 -9.40 -21.92 18.56
C LYS A 3 -9.30 -23.26 17.83
N GLU A 4 -9.78 -24.32 18.48
CA GLU A 4 -9.89 -25.64 17.85
C GLU A 4 -10.76 -25.57 16.57
N GLY A 5 -10.29 -26.21 15.50
CA GLY A 5 -10.92 -26.15 14.17
C GLY A 5 -10.56 -24.93 13.29
N GLN A 6 -9.87 -23.90 13.83
CA GLN A 6 -9.44 -22.75 13.02
C GLN A 6 -8.12 -23.01 12.30
N ILE A 7 -7.96 -22.36 11.13
CA ILE A 7 -6.71 -22.40 10.36
C ILE A 7 -5.56 -21.87 11.23
N ARG A 8 -4.52 -22.69 11.38
CA ARG A 8 -3.28 -22.34 12.09
C ARG A 8 -2.18 -21.99 11.11
N ARG A 9 -2.32 -20.84 10.44
CA ARG A 9 -1.32 -20.30 9.53
C ARG A 9 -1.12 -18.82 9.81
N THR A 10 0.10 -18.35 9.71
CA THR A 10 0.37 -16.91 9.64
C THR A 10 -0.12 -16.36 8.30
N ARG A 11 -0.29 -15.04 8.20
CA ARG A 11 -0.65 -14.39 6.93
C ARG A 11 0.33 -14.73 5.80
N LEU A 12 1.63 -14.84 6.10
CA LEU A 12 2.66 -15.28 5.16
C LEU A 12 2.44 -16.72 4.67
N GLN A 13 2.21 -17.65 5.59
CA GLN A 13 1.95 -19.05 5.24
C GLN A 13 0.64 -19.19 4.43
N GLU A 14 -0.38 -18.41 4.77
CA GLU A 14 -1.64 -18.40 4.04
C GLU A 14 -1.48 -17.83 2.63
N LEU A 15 -0.75 -16.72 2.47
CA LEU A 15 -0.44 -16.14 1.16
C LEU A 15 0.23 -17.16 0.23
N ILE A 16 1.27 -17.85 0.72
CA ILE A 16 2.00 -18.85 -0.07
C ILE A 16 1.10 -20.03 -0.44
N VAL A 17 0.41 -20.62 0.54
CA VAL A 17 -0.43 -21.81 0.29
C VAL A 17 -1.61 -21.46 -0.61
N PHE A 18 -2.22 -20.29 -0.43
CA PHE A 18 -3.30 -19.82 -1.29
C PHE A 18 -2.83 -19.65 -2.72
N GLY A 19 -1.71 -18.93 -2.94
CA GLY A 19 -1.17 -18.71 -4.29
C GLY A 19 -0.82 -20.01 -5.00
N GLN A 20 -0.18 -20.96 -4.30
CA GLN A 20 0.13 -22.29 -4.86
C GLN A 20 -1.12 -23.07 -5.26
N ARG A 21 -2.16 -23.07 -4.41
CA ARG A 21 -3.42 -23.78 -4.68
C ARG A 21 -4.25 -23.12 -5.77
N ALA A 22 -4.20 -21.80 -5.87
CA ALA A 22 -4.84 -21.03 -6.93
C ALA A 22 -4.11 -21.18 -8.28
N GLY A 23 -2.90 -21.76 -8.29
CA GLY A 23 -2.10 -21.94 -9.49
C GLY A 23 -1.36 -20.67 -9.95
N PHE A 24 -1.29 -19.64 -9.10
CA PHE A 24 -0.61 -18.38 -9.39
C PHE A 24 0.87 -18.61 -9.70
N LYS A 25 1.38 -17.86 -10.68
CA LYS A 25 2.77 -17.88 -11.14
C LYS A 25 3.49 -16.59 -10.81
N THR A 26 2.77 -15.47 -10.77
CA THR A 26 3.31 -14.13 -10.64
C THR A 26 2.63 -13.39 -9.49
N ILE A 27 3.43 -12.74 -8.65
CA ILE A 27 2.95 -11.88 -7.56
C ILE A 27 3.63 -10.52 -7.69
N SER A 28 2.86 -9.43 -7.61
CA SER A 28 3.42 -8.10 -7.43
C SER A 28 3.38 -7.69 -5.96
N LEU A 29 4.43 -7.04 -5.50
CA LEU A 29 4.51 -6.38 -4.20
C LEU A 29 4.38 -4.87 -4.42
N GLY A 30 3.19 -4.31 -4.21
CA GLY A 30 2.97 -2.86 -4.20
C GLY A 30 3.25 -2.30 -2.80
N PHE A 31 4.22 -1.41 -2.64
CA PHE A 31 4.71 -1.07 -1.29
C PHE A 31 5.14 0.38 -1.10
N CYS A 32 5.07 0.84 0.15
CA CYS A 32 5.65 2.13 0.49
C CYS A 32 7.17 2.03 0.68
N ASN A 33 7.91 3.04 0.23
CA ASN A 33 9.35 3.19 0.49
C ASN A 33 9.75 3.08 1.98
N GLY A 34 8.82 3.33 2.91
CA GLY A 34 9.09 3.19 4.35
C GLY A 34 9.20 1.75 4.86
N VAL A 35 8.88 0.75 4.03
CA VAL A 35 8.99 -0.69 4.36
C VAL A 35 9.89 -1.43 3.37
N PHE A 36 10.91 -0.74 2.83
CA PHE A 36 11.76 -1.25 1.77
C PHE A 36 12.51 -2.53 2.18
N GLU A 37 13.01 -2.57 3.42
CA GLU A 37 13.75 -3.71 3.95
C GLU A 37 12.83 -4.94 4.15
N GLU A 38 11.65 -4.73 4.73
CA GLU A 38 10.66 -5.79 4.96
C GLU A 38 10.16 -6.39 3.65
N VAL A 39 10.02 -5.56 2.61
CA VAL A 39 9.64 -6.02 1.27
C VAL A 39 10.76 -6.83 0.62
N GLY A 40 12.04 -6.48 0.86
CA GLY A 40 13.17 -7.30 0.44
C GLY A 40 13.09 -8.72 1.03
N ILE A 41 12.88 -8.82 2.35
CA ILE A 41 12.73 -10.10 3.05
C ILE A 41 11.54 -10.89 2.49
N LEU A 42 10.37 -10.23 2.33
CA LEU A 42 9.19 -10.90 1.80
C LEU A 42 9.41 -11.37 0.35
N SER A 43 10.04 -10.55 -0.48
CA SER A 43 10.37 -10.88 -1.86
C SER A 43 11.26 -12.12 -1.94
N ASP A 44 12.30 -12.21 -1.11
CA ASP A 44 13.20 -13.37 -1.07
C ASP A 44 12.48 -14.66 -0.67
N ILE A 45 11.52 -14.56 0.26
CA ILE A 45 10.69 -15.70 0.67
C ILE A 45 9.75 -16.13 -0.46
N LEU A 46 9.02 -15.18 -1.06
CA LEU A 46 8.03 -15.48 -2.09
C LEU A 46 8.68 -15.94 -3.41
N SER A 47 9.88 -15.47 -3.73
CA SER A 47 10.64 -15.85 -4.93
C SER A 47 11.02 -17.34 -4.98
N GLN A 48 10.92 -18.04 -3.84
CA GLN A 48 11.09 -19.50 -3.80
C GLN A 48 9.90 -20.26 -4.40
N TYR A 49 8.76 -19.58 -4.60
CA TYR A 49 7.49 -20.19 -5.01
C TYR A 49 6.85 -19.54 -6.25
N PHE A 50 7.12 -18.24 -6.48
CA PHE A 50 6.50 -17.44 -7.52
C PHE A 50 7.53 -16.56 -8.23
N ILE A 51 7.19 -16.04 -9.41
CA ILE A 51 7.87 -14.90 -10.02
C ILE A 51 7.39 -13.64 -9.29
N VAL A 52 8.31 -12.91 -8.65
CA VAL A 52 7.96 -11.75 -7.84
C VAL A 52 8.38 -10.47 -8.53
N TYR A 53 7.44 -9.54 -8.65
CA TYR A 53 7.67 -8.14 -9.02
C TYR A 53 7.54 -7.26 -7.78
N SER A 54 8.20 -6.10 -7.76
CA SER A 54 8.05 -5.13 -6.69
C SER A 54 7.92 -3.72 -7.26
N VAL A 55 6.98 -2.96 -6.70
CA VAL A 55 6.55 -1.65 -7.20
C VAL A 55 6.49 -0.69 -6.01
N CYS A 56 7.49 0.19 -5.92
CA CYS A 56 7.62 1.16 -4.82
C CYS A 56 6.72 2.37 -5.03
N CYS A 57 6.18 2.96 -3.96
CA CYS A 57 5.24 4.08 -4.06
C CYS A 57 5.82 5.33 -4.73
N LYS A 58 7.14 5.38 -4.91
CA LYS A 58 7.87 6.48 -5.56
C LYS A 58 8.11 6.25 -7.06
N THR A 59 7.45 5.26 -7.69
CA THR A 59 7.69 4.85 -9.09
C THR A 59 7.69 5.98 -10.11
N SER A 60 6.88 7.03 -9.92
CA SER A 60 6.80 8.13 -10.89
C SER A 60 8.00 9.08 -10.85
N GLY A 61 8.79 9.10 -9.77
CA GLY A 61 9.87 10.07 -9.60
C GLY A 61 9.41 11.54 -9.63
N VAL A 62 8.11 11.81 -9.51
CA VAL A 62 7.55 13.16 -9.58
C VAL A 62 7.87 13.91 -8.30
N ASP A 63 8.45 15.10 -8.42
CA ASP A 63 8.74 15.99 -7.29
C ASP A 63 7.45 16.42 -6.59
N LYS A 64 7.39 16.30 -5.26
CA LYS A 64 6.20 16.69 -4.48
C LYS A 64 5.79 18.16 -4.67
N ARG A 65 6.74 19.06 -4.95
CA ARG A 65 6.46 20.48 -5.18
C ARG A 65 5.58 20.71 -6.40
N LEU A 66 5.70 19.84 -7.42
CA LEU A 66 4.83 19.87 -8.60
C LEU A 66 3.38 19.47 -8.28
N GLN A 67 3.15 18.87 -7.12
CA GLN A 67 1.83 18.43 -6.65
C GLN A 67 1.31 19.28 -5.48
N ASN A 68 1.95 20.41 -5.18
CA ASN A 68 1.65 21.26 -4.02
C ASN A 68 1.74 20.54 -2.66
N THR A 69 2.43 19.40 -2.60
CA THR A 69 2.65 18.67 -1.35
C THR A 69 3.98 19.11 -0.73
N PRO A 70 4.02 19.45 0.57
CA PRO A 70 5.26 19.81 1.23
C PRO A 70 6.21 18.61 1.35
N TYR A 71 7.51 18.91 1.31
CA TYR A 71 8.53 17.93 1.68
C TYR A 71 8.45 17.61 3.17
N ILE A 72 8.80 16.38 3.53
CA ILE A 72 8.94 15.99 4.93
C ILE A 72 10.22 16.61 5.50
N ASN A 73 11.30 16.61 4.71
CA ASN A 73 12.52 17.34 5.03
C ASN A 73 12.59 18.63 4.20
N PRO A 74 12.36 19.82 4.80
CA PRO A 74 12.41 21.09 4.08
C PRO A 74 13.76 21.39 3.43
N ASN A 75 14.84 20.78 3.91
CA ASN A 75 16.20 20.98 3.42
C ASN A 75 16.60 19.97 2.33
N ALA A 76 15.73 19.02 1.97
CA ALA A 76 16.03 18.06 0.93
C ALA A 76 16.08 18.74 -0.45
N ALA A 77 17.04 18.36 -1.29
CA ALA A 77 17.10 18.83 -2.68
C ALA A 77 15.93 18.29 -3.53
N PHE A 78 15.46 17.08 -3.20
CA PHE A 78 14.39 16.39 -3.90
C PHE A 78 13.65 15.42 -2.97
N GLU A 79 12.32 15.38 -3.06
CA GLU A 79 11.49 14.36 -2.43
C GLU A 79 10.36 13.96 -3.38
N SER A 80 10.33 12.69 -3.79
CA SER A 80 9.31 12.19 -4.71
C SER A 80 7.96 12.03 -4.05
N ALA A 81 6.90 12.31 -4.79
CA ALA A 81 5.51 12.07 -4.40
C ALA A 81 5.20 10.57 -4.43
N CYS A 82 4.16 10.17 -3.70
CA CYS A 82 3.63 8.82 -3.81
C CYS A 82 2.69 8.74 -5.04
N ASN A 83 2.76 7.66 -5.82
CA ASN A 83 1.86 7.43 -6.96
C ASN A 83 1.13 6.08 -6.87
N PRO A 84 0.07 5.95 -6.05
CA PRO A 84 -0.62 4.68 -5.84
C PRO A 84 -1.32 4.18 -7.12
N VAL A 85 -1.91 5.07 -7.92
CA VAL A 85 -2.53 4.75 -9.21
C VAL A 85 -1.47 4.27 -10.20
N GLY A 86 -0.29 4.90 -10.22
CA GLY A 86 0.83 4.45 -11.03
C GLY A 86 1.31 3.04 -10.66
N GLN A 87 1.34 2.69 -9.37
CA GLN A 87 1.65 1.32 -8.97
C GLN A 87 0.60 0.32 -9.49
N ALA A 88 -0.69 0.65 -9.35
CA ALA A 88 -1.77 -0.18 -9.86
C ALA A 88 -1.69 -0.37 -11.40
N LYS A 89 -1.39 0.68 -12.15
CA LYS A 89 -1.18 0.61 -13.61
C LYS A 89 0.01 -0.26 -14.00
N ILE A 90 1.09 -0.23 -13.22
CA ILE A 90 2.24 -1.13 -13.42
C ILE A 90 1.81 -2.59 -13.18
N ASP A 91 1.11 -2.88 -12.09
CA ASP A 91 0.60 -4.23 -11.80
C ASP A 91 -0.32 -4.75 -12.93
N ASN A 92 -1.22 -3.90 -13.42
CA ASN A 92 -2.12 -4.21 -14.52
C ASN A 92 -1.35 -4.51 -15.80
N LYS A 93 -0.31 -3.73 -16.11
CA LYS A 93 0.55 -3.92 -17.29
C LYS A 93 1.40 -5.19 -17.20
N LEU A 94 1.85 -5.53 -15.99
CA LEU A 94 2.58 -6.77 -15.73
C LEU A 94 1.67 -8.01 -15.85
N GLY A 95 0.35 -7.84 -15.72
CA GLY A 95 -0.60 -8.94 -15.80
C GLY A 95 -0.39 -9.98 -14.71
N VAL A 96 -0.05 -9.54 -13.49
CA VAL A 96 0.24 -10.44 -12.39
C VAL A 96 -1.00 -11.19 -11.92
N ASP A 97 -0.81 -12.39 -11.36
CA ASP A 97 -1.92 -13.20 -10.85
C ASP A 97 -2.46 -12.69 -9.51
N LEU A 98 -1.62 -12.00 -8.72
CA LEU A 98 -1.97 -11.44 -7.42
C LEU A 98 -1.14 -10.17 -7.14
N SER A 99 -1.80 -9.11 -6.67
CA SER A 99 -1.13 -7.94 -6.08
C SER A 99 -1.18 -8.00 -4.55
N VAL A 100 -0.05 -7.80 -3.89
CA VAL A 100 0.08 -7.82 -2.43
C VAL A 100 0.59 -6.45 -1.96
N GLN A 101 -0.18 -5.80 -1.10
CA GLN A 101 0.15 -4.47 -0.59
C GLN A 101 0.88 -4.49 0.75
N LEU A 102 1.89 -3.63 0.88
CA LEU A 102 2.69 -3.49 2.10
C LEU A 102 2.94 -2.03 2.50
N GLY A 103 2.55 -1.71 3.73
CA GLY A 103 2.85 -0.44 4.37
C GLY A 103 2.32 0.77 3.61
N ILE A 104 1.21 0.64 2.87
CA ILE A 104 0.59 1.77 2.16
C ILE A 104 -0.28 2.57 3.14
N CYS A 105 -0.25 3.90 3.02
CA CYS A 105 -1.04 4.80 3.87
C CYS A 105 -2.53 4.67 3.56
N LEU A 106 -3.37 4.86 4.59
CA LEU A 106 -4.81 5.03 4.44
C LEU A 106 -5.12 6.09 3.37
N GLY A 107 -6.00 5.75 2.43
CA GLY A 107 -6.40 6.57 1.28
C GLY A 107 -5.52 6.36 0.04
N HIS A 108 -4.22 6.06 0.20
CA HIS A 108 -3.38 5.63 -0.92
C HIS A 108 -3.58 4.14 -1.23
N ASP A 109 -3.89 3.33 -0.22
CA ASP A 109 -4.30 1.93 -0.39
C ASP A 109 -5.64 1.87 -1.14
N MET A 110 -6.62 2.66 -0.72
CA MET A 110 -7.92 2.78 -1.40
C MET A 110 -7.77 3.17 -2.87
N ALA A 111 -6.94 4.18 -3.16
CA ALA A 111 -6.69 4.63 -4.53
C ALA A 111 -5.92 3.59 -5.36
N PHE A 112 -5.05 2.79 -4.73
CA PHE A 112 -4.41 1.66 -5.42
C PHE A 112 -5.46 0.61 -5.77
N GLU A 113 -6.19 0.12 -4.76
CA GLU A 113 -7.16 -0.97 -4.90
C GLU A 113 -8.26 -0.64 -5.91
N SER A 114 -8.71 0.62 -5.98
CA SER A 114 -9.74 1.03 -6.93
C SER A 114 -9.29 1.01 -8.39
N HIS A 115 -7.99 0.97 -8.67
CA HIS A 115 -7.42 0.97 -10.03
C HIS A 115 -6.68 -0.33 -10.38
N THR A 116 -6.58 -1.29 -9.46
CA THR A 116 -5.92 -2.58 -9.70
C THR A 116 -6.90 -3.60 -10.26
N LEU A 117 -6.53 -4.25 -11.37
CA LEU A 117 -7.32 -5.30 -12.02
C LEU A 117 -7.04 -6.70 -11.45
N PRO A 118 -5.78 -7.09 -11.14
CA PRO A 118 -5.51 -8.33 -10.42
C PRO A 118 -6.22 -8.39 -9.05
N PRO A 119 -6.54 -9.60 -8.56
CA PRO A 119 -6.91 -9.78 -7.17
C PRO A 119 -5.86 -9.13 -6.26
N THR A 120 -6.31 -8.36 -5.27
CA THR A 120 -5.44 -7.59 -4.39
C THR A 120 -5.65 -7.98 -2.94
N THR A 121 -4.57 -8.06 -2.16
CA THR A 121 -4.65 -8.28 -0.72
C THR A 121 -3.62 -7.45 0.04
N THR A 122 -3.97 -6.98 1.22
CA THR A 122 -3.06 -6.21 2.08
C THR A 122 -2.38 -7.12 3.09
N PHE A 123 -1.06 -7.22 2.99
CA PHE A 123 -0.25 -8.01 3.93
C PHE A 123 -0.03 -7.26 5.24
N ALA A 124 0.23 -5.95 5.16
CA ALA A 124 0.39 -5.08 6.31
C ALA A 124 -0.05 -3.64 5.97
N PRO A 125 -1.10 -3.10 6.60
CA PRO A 125 -1.46 -1.69 6.43
C PRO A 125 -0.39 -0.77 7.06
N LYS A 126 -0.32 0.50 6.65
CA LYS A 126 0.61 1.43 7.31
C LYS A 126 0.15 1.77 8.72
N ASP A 127 1.00 1.45 9.68
CA ASP A 127 0.96 2.03 11.03
C ASP A 127 2.39 2.38 11.45
N ARG A 128 2.69 3.68 11.52
CA ARG A 128 4.04 4.15 11.86
C ARG A 128 4.33 4.04 13.36
N VAL A 129 3.29 4.04 14.19
CA VAL A 129 3.42 4.09 15.65
C VAL A 129 3.61 2.67 16.19
N LEU A 130 2.87 1.71 15.63
CA LEU A 130 2.82 0.33 16.12
C LEU A 130 3.57 -0.64 15.21
N GLY A 131 4.42 -0.14 14.31
CA GLY A 131 5.22 -0.97 13.40
C GLY A 131 4.34 -1.88 12.55
N HIS A 132 3.29 -1.32 11.95
CA HIS A 132 2.32 -2.02 11.08
C HIS A 132 1.42 -3.05 11.80
N ASN A 133 1.42 -3.11 13.13
CA ASN A 133 0.52 -3.93 13.92
C ASN A 133 -0.74 -3.15 14.35
N THR A 134 -1.62 -2.85 13.40
CA THR A 134 -2.79 -1.97 13.61
C THR A 134 -3.77 -2.47 14.69
N LEU A 135 -3.88 -3.79 14.89
CA LEU A 135 -4.76 -4.34 15.93
C LEU A 135 -4.30 -3.97 17.34
N ALA A 136 -3.01 -3.69 17.55
CA ALA A 136 -2.52 -3.27 18.87
C ALA A 136 -3.15 -1.95 19.34
N ALA A 137 -3.56 -1.07 18.42
CA ALA A 137 -4.22 0.20 18.74
C ALA A 137 -5.57 0.00 19.46
N LEU A 138 -6.30 -1.08 19.11
CA LEU A 138 -7.60 -1.39 19.71
C LEU A 138 -7.47 -1.76 21.20
N TYR A 139 -6.32 -2.30 21.60
CA TYR A 139 -6.06 -2.71 22.98
C TYR A 139 -5.30 -1.64 23.78
N SER A 140 -4.77 -0.61 23.13
CA SER A 140 -3.98 0.44 23.78
C SER A 140 -4.82 1.61 24.30
N GLY A 141 -6.14 1.61 24.04
CA GLY A 141 -7.00 2.75 24.35
C GLY A 141 -6.69 3.98 23.50
N ALA A 142 -6.10 3.80 22.32
CA ALA A 142 -5.84 4.90 21.38
C ALA A 142 -7.18 5.53 20.96
N ARG A 143 -7.31 6.85 21.11
CA ARG A 143 -8.53 7.57 20.74
C ARG A 143 -8.22 8.63 19.70
N ALA A 144 -9.19 8.88 18.83
CA ALA A 144 -9.09 9.95 17.84
C ALA A 144 -8.90 11.34 18.48
N MET A 145 -9.32 11.52 19.74
CA MET A 145 -9.13 12.77 20.51
C MET A 145 -7.68 12.99 20.99
N ASP A 146 -6.83 11.95 20.94
CA ASP A 146 -5.41 12.05 21.28
C ASP A 146 -4.57 12.48 20.06
N VAL A 147 -5.22 12.84 18.94
CA VAL A 147 -4.62 13.31 17.68
C VAL A 147 -4.67 14.85 17.63
N ASP A 148 -3.59 15.46 17.15
CA ASP A 148 -3.58 16.88 16.81
C ASP A 148 -4.37 17.12 15.51
N TYR A 149 -5.62 17.59 15.64
CA TYR A 149 -6.45 17.96 14.48
C TYR A 149 -5.98 19.24 13.77
N ALA A 150 -4.98 19.95 14.31
CA ALA A 150 -4.33 21.03 13.59
C ALA A 150 -3.22 20.53 12.65
N ASP A 151 -2.80 19.25 12.72
CA ASP A 151 -1.86 18.68 11.75
C ASP A 151 -2.52 18.67 10.38
N PRO A 152 -2.01 19.41 9.38
CA PRO A 152 -2.65 19.54 8.07
C PRO A 152 -2.72 18.20 7.29
N ARG A 153 -2.10 17.12 7.79
CA ARG A 153 -2.13 15.78 7.19
C ARG A 153 -3.17 14.90 7.90
N PRO A 154 -3.96 14.08 7.19
CA PRO A 154 -3.92 13.79 5.76
C PRO A 154 -5.02 14.54 4.98
N TYR A 155 -5.35 15.77 5.38
CA TYR A 155 -6.55 16.46 4.87
C TYR A 155 -6.55 16.66 3.34
N GLU A 156 -5.38 16.67 2.69
CA GLU A 156 -5.26 16.67 1.22
C GLU A 156 -5.89 15.43 0.53
N VAL A 157 -5.75 14.24 1.11
CA VAL A 157 -6.34 13.01 0.54
C VAL A 157 -7.82 12.93 0.90
N VAL A 158 -8.20 13.41 2.09
CA VAL A 158 -9.60 13.44 2.56
C VAL A 158 -10.45 14.37 1.69
N ALA A 159 -9.91 15.51 1.24
CA ALA A 159 -10.61 16.44 0.36
C ALA A 159 -11.14 15.77 -0.93
N ARG A 160 -10.49 14.69 -1.39
CA ARG A 160 -10.94 13.92 -2.55
C ARG A 160 -12.21 13.12 -2.30
N TYR A 161 -12.52 12.81 -1.05
CA TYR A 161 -13.71 12.03 -0.68
C TYR A 161 -14.87 12.92 -0.23
N VAL A 162 -14.62 14.20 0.09
CA VAL A 162 -15.65 15.12 0.55
C VAL A 162 -16.44 15.64 -0.64
N GLY A 163 -17.65 15.11 -0.83
CA GLY A 163 -18.56 15.52 -1.90
C GLY A 163 -18.19 14.98 -3.29
N ALA A 164 -17.32 13.98 -3.35
CA ALA A 164 -16.99 13.28 -4.59
C ALA A 164 -18.03 12.21 -4.90
N GLU A 165 -18.48 12.16 -6.16
CA GLU A 165 -19.16 11.00 -6.69
C GLU A 165 -18.14 9.88 -6.98
N PRO A 166 -18.53 8.59 -7.01
CA PRO A 166 -17.60 7.48 -7.24
C PRO A 166 -16.70 7.65 -8.48
N ASP A 167 -17.21 8.29 -9.52
CA ASP A 167 -16.49 8.55 -10.78
C ASP A 167 -15.44 9.68 -10.66
N ASP A 168 -15.57 10.57 -9.66
CA ASP A 168 -14.64 11.69 -9.42
C ASP A 168 -13.35 11.26 -8.71
N LEU A 169 -13.31 10.04 -8.17
CA LEU A 169 -12.14 9.46 -7.51
C LEU A 169 -11.13 8.87 -8.51
N ASP A 170 -11.50 8.78 -9.78
CA ASP A 170 -10.68 8.24 -10.87
C ASP A 170 -9.67 9.30 -11.36
N ASP A 171 -8.55 9.45 -10.65
CA ASP A 171 -7.46 10.37 -11.00
C ASP A 171 -6.55 9.75 -12.08
N LEU A 172 -7.14 9.31 -13.21
CA LEU A 172 -6.44 8.66 -14.34
C LEU A 172 -5.22 9.46 -14.79
N ALA A 173 -5.35 10.79 -14.78
CA ALA A 173 -4.33 11.76 -15.20
C ALA A 173 -3.04 11.69 -14.36
N ARG A 174 -3.12 11.41 -13.04
CA ARG A 174 -1.92 11.15 -12.23
C ARG A 174 -1.29 9.78 -12.51
N GLY A 175 -2.11 8.82 -12.91
CA GLY A 175 -1.63 7.51 -13.34
C GLY A 175 -1.00 7.51 -14.74
N GLU A 176 -1.25 8.52 -15.59
CA GLU A 176 -0.71 8.58 -16.96
C GLU A 176 0.80 8.83 -17.01
N SER A 177 1.39 9.35 -15.94
CA SER A 177 2.83 9.59 -15.85
C SER A 177 3.65 8.38 -15.34
N ALA A 178 3.07 7.17 -15.33
CA ALA A 178 3.68 5.93 -14.80
C ALA A 178 3.88 4.87 -15.89
#